data_AF-A0A972IBL8-F1
#
_entry.id   AF-A0A972IBL8-F1
#
_cell.length_a   1.000
_cell.length_b   1.000
_cell.length_c   1.000
_cell.angle_alpha   90.00
_cell.angle_beta   90.00
_cell.angle_gamma   90.00
#
_symmetry.space_group_name_H-M   'P 1'
#
loop_
_entity.id
_entity.type
_entity.pdbx_description
1 polymer ?
#
loop_
_entity_poly.entity_id
_entity_poly.type
_entity_poly.pdbx_seq_one_letter_code
_entity_poly.pdbx_strand_id
1 'polypeptide(L)'
;MTISAGLVKELREITGAGMMDCKKALVESNGDMEKAKKILREKGLAAAAKKAGRIASEGVVEAYIHGDGRIGVLVEINTETDFAAKNEEFRAFAKDIAMQILSL
;
A
#
# COMPACT_ATOMS: atom_id res chain seq x y z
N MET A 1 24.77 13.18 -10.86
CA MET A 1 23.66 13.78 -11.63
C MET A 1 22.75 14.53 -10.68
N THR A 2 22.28 15.71 -11.07
CA THR A 2 21.35 16.50 -10.26
C THR A 2 19.92 16.11 -10.63
N ILE A 3 19.27 15.30 -9.79
CA ILE A 3 17.84 14.98 -9.95
C ILE A 3 17.02 16.21 -9.56
N SER A 4 16.13 16.68 -10.44
CA SER A 4 15.30 17.85 -10.18
C SER A 4 14.26 17.55 -9.10
N ALA A 5 13.92 18.56 -8.28
CA ALA A 5 12.89 18.42 -7.25
C ALA A 5 11.51 18.09 -7.85
N GLY A 6 11.23 18.60 -9.06
CA GLY A 6 10.01 18.31 -9.80
C GLY A 6 9.86 16.82 -10.12
N LEU A 7 10.94 16.18 -10.60
CA LEU A 7 10.92 14.76 -10.95
C LEU A 7 10.72 13.87 -9.72
N VAL A 8 11.33 14.24 -8.58
CA VAL A 8 11.10 13.53 -7.32
C VAL A 8 9.66 13.67 -6.85
N LYS A 9 9.08 14.87 -6.96
CA LYS A 9 7.69 15.13 -6.61
C LYS A 9 6.73 14.30 -7.46
N GLU A 10 6.93 14.30 -8.78
CA GLU A 10 6.13 13.51 -9.72
C GLU A 10 6.18 12.01 -9.39
N LEU A 11 7.37 11.46 -9.16
CA LEU A 11 7.51 10.04 -8.78
C LEU A 11 6.79 9.73 -7.46
N ARG A 12 6.86 10.63 -6.48
CA ARG A 12 6.15 10.48 -5.20
C ARG A 12 4.63 10.50 -5.40
N GLU A 13 4.11 11.40 -6.22
CA GLU A 13 2.66 11.50 -6.46
C GLU A 13 2.11 10.22 -7.12
N ILE A 14 2.88 9.59 -8.02
CA ILE A 14 2.46 8.36 -8.69
C ILE A 14 2.59 7.13 -7.77
N THR A 15 3.62 7.07 -6.94
CA THR A 15 3.96 5.85 -6.17
C THR A 15 3.54 5.88 -4.71
N GLY A 16 3.26 7.05 -4.16
CA GLY A 16 3.03 7.25 -2.72
C GLY A 16 4.28 7.07 -1.84
N ALA A 17 5.45 6.80 -2.44
CA ALA A 17 6.66 6.51 -1.68
C ALA A 17 7.26 7.75 -0.98
N GLY A 18 8.13 7.52 0.01
CA GLY A 18 8.83 8.59 0.72
C GLY A 18 9.68 9.46 -0.21
N MET A 19 9.77 10.76 0.08
CA MET A 19 10.52 11.73 -0.75
C MET A 19 11.97 11.31 -1.00
N MET A 20 12.64 10.82 0.06
CA MET A 20 14.03 10.39 -0.02
C MET A 20 14.19 9.07 -0.79
N ASP A 21 13.22 8.16 -0.69
CA ASP A 21 13.25 6.90 -1.44
C ASP A 21 13.05 7.17 -2.93
N CYS A 22 12.13 8.08 -3.29
CA CYS A 22 11.94 8.55 -4.66
C CYS A 22 13.24 9.15 -5.22
N LYS A 23 13.88 10.04 -4.45
CA LYS A 23 15.14 10.65 -4.87
C LYS A 23 16.25 9.61 -5.07
N LYS A 24 16.41 8.66 -4.14
CA LYS A 24 17.40 7.59 -4.25
C LYS A 24 17.13 6.69 -5.44
N ALA A 25 15.87 6.28 -5.66
CA ALA A 25 15.48 5.47 -6.81
C ALA A 25 15.78 6.18 -8.13
N LEU A 26 15.53 7.48 -8.22
CA LEU A 26 15.88 8.30 -9.40
C LEU A 26 17.38 8.45 -9.59
N VAL A 27 18.17 8.55 -8.52
CA VAL A 27 19.63 8.54 -8.61
C VAL A 27 20.14 7.19 -9.13
N GLU A 28 19.64 6.08 -8.58
CA GLU A 28 20.00 4.71 -8.99
C GLU A 28 19.57 4.40 -10.43
N SER A 29 18.45 4.97 -10.88
CA SER A 29 17.95 4.80 -12.24
C SER A 29 18.50 5.81 -13.26
N ASN A 30 19.39 6.71 -12.84
CA ASN A 30 19.87 7.84 -13.67
C ASN A 30 18.73 8.71 -14.24
N GLY A 31 17.67 8.92 -13.46
CA GLY A 31 16.51 9.74 -13.82
C GLY A 31 15.44 9.02 -14.65
N ASP A 32 15.62 7.73 -14.95
CA ASP A 32 14.62 6.92 -15.64
C ASP A 32 13.44 6.61 -14.70
N MET A 33 12.25 7.12 -15.05
CA MET A 33 11.04 7.03 -14.25
C MET A 33 10.51 5.59 -14.14
N GLU A 34 10.52 4.81 -15.22
CA GLU A 34 10.00 3.44 -15.20
C GLU A 34 10.91 2.52 -14.40
N LYS A 35 12.24 2.69 -14.55
CA LYS A 35 13.19 1.99 -13.69
C LYS A 35 13.08 2.42 -12.24
N ALA A 36 12.88 3.71 -11.94
CA ALA A 36 12.71 4.19 -10.57
C ALA A 36 11.45 3.60 -9.92
N LYS A 37 10.32 3.51 -10.65
CA LYS A 37 9.10 2.83 -10.18
C LYS A 37 9.37 1.37 -9.85
N LYS A 38 10.10 0.65 -10.72
CA LYS A 38 10.46 -0.76 -10.49
C LYS A 38 11.32 -0.91 -9.23
N ILE A 39 12.35 -0.07 -9.07
CA ILE A 39 13.21 -0.06 -7.88
C ILE A 39 12.39 0.18 -6.61
N LEU A 40 11.47 1.16 -6.63
CA LEU A 40 10.61 1.45 -5.47
C LEU A 40 9.69 0.27 -5.15
N ARG A 41 9.14 -0.40 -6.16
CA ARG A 41 8.31 -1.60 -5.98
C ARG A 41 9.09 -2.73 -5.31
N GLU A 42 10.29 -3.03 -5.80
CA GLU A 42 11.17 -4.07 -5.23
C GLU A 42 11.58 -3.73 -3.79
N LYS A 43 11.97 -2.47 -3.53
CA LYS A 43 12.29 -2.00 -2.17
C LYS A 43 11.08 -2.05 -1.23
N GLY A 44 9.89 -1.71 -1.73
CA GLY A 44 8.64 -1.79 -0.99
C GLY A 44 8.32 -3.21 -0.53
N LEU A 45 8.49 -4.20 -1.43
CA LEU A 45 8.34 -5.62 -1.09
C LEU A 45 9.33 -6.07 -0.02
N ALA A 46 10.60 -5.67 -0.14
CA ALA A 46 11.61 -5.98 0.87
C ALA A 46 11.30 -5.34 2.24
N ALA A 47 10.78 -4.10 2.25
CA ALA A 47 10.36 -3.43 3.47
C ALA A 47 9.13 -4.11 4.11
N ALA A 48 8.16 -4.54 3.31
CA ALA A 48 7.01 -5.31 3.78
C ALA A 48 7.44 -6.64 4.42
N ALA A 49 8.36 -7.37 3.77
CA ALA A 49 8.90 -8.62 4.31
C ALA A 49 9.58 -8.41 5.68
N LYS A 50 10.31 -7.31 5.88
CA LYS A 50 10.90 -6.96 7.18
C LYS A 50 9.86 -6.62 8.26
N LYS A 51 8.69 -6.12 7.86
CA LYS A 51 7.60 -5.78 8.78
C LYS A 51 6.74 -6.99 9.15
N ALA A 52 6.77 -8.08 8.37
CA ALA A 52 5.93 -9.26 8.60
C ALA A 52 6.16 -9.94 9.97
N GLY A 53 7.33 -9.76 10.60
CA GLY A 53 7.60 -10.27 11.94
C GLY A 53 7.10 -9.38 13.09
N ARG A 54 6.47 -8.24 12.79
CA ARG A 54 5.93 -7.34 13.81
C ARG A 54 4.55 -7.81 14.26
N ILE A 55 4.24 -7.57 15.52
CA ILE A 55 2.92 -7.86 16.07
C ILE A 55 1.95 -6.78 15.58
N ALA A 56 0.89 -7.22 14.90
CA ALA A 56 -0.22 -6.39 14.45
C ALA A 56 -1.50 -6.85 15.17
N SER A 57 -1.80 -6.24 16.32
CA SER A 57 -2.95 -6.62 17.17
C SER A 57 -4.15 -5.70 17.04
N GLU A 58 -4.00 -4.56 16.35
CA GLU A 58 -5.09 -3.66 16.03
C GLU A 58 -5.64 -3.98 14.64
N GLY A 59 -6.76 -3.41 14.22
CA GLY A 59 -7.32 -3.71 12.90
C GLY A 59 -8.79 -3.38 12.74
N VAL A 60 -9.38 -3.95 11.69
CA VAL A 60 -10.81 -3.89 11.43
C VAL A 60 -11.34 -5.27 11.05
N VAL A 61 -12.59 -5.54 11.44
CA VAL A 61 -13.39 -6.63 10.86
C VAL A 61 -14.37 -5.99 9.90
N GLU A 62 -14.26 -6.32 8.62
CA GLU A 62 -15.12 -5.81 7.55
C GLU A 62 -16.13 -6.89 7.15
N ALA A 63 -17.39 -6.48 7.00
CA ALA A 63 -18.47 -7.36 6.60
C ALA A 63 -19.04 -6.93 5.25
N TYR A 64 -19.17 -7.86 4.32
CA TYR A 64 -19.78 -7.59 3.01
C TYR A 64 -20.83 -8.65 2.67
N ILE A 65 -21.99 -8.21 2.19
CA ILE A 65 -23.12 -9.06 1.82
C ILE A 65 -23.46 -8.80 0.35
N HIS A 66 -23.56 -9.87 -0.43
CA HIS A 66 -23.83 -9.85 -1.86
C HIS A 66 -25.07 -10.68 -2.22
N GLY A 67 -25.64 -10.41 -3.40
CA GLY A 67 -26.75 -11.18 -3.97
C GLY A 67 -28.02 -11.15 -3.11
N ASP A 68 -28.45 -9.96 -2.67
CA ASP A 68 -29.67 -9.76 -1.85
C ASP A 68 -29.69 -10.57 -0.54
N GLY A 69 -28.55 -10.69 0.13
CA GLY A 69 -28.46 -11.38 1.42
C GLY A 69 -28.13 -12.87 1.33
N ARG A 70 -27.82 -13.39 0.14
CA ARG A 70 -27.53 -14.83 -0.05
C ARG A 70 -26.13 -15.23 0.35
N ILE A 71 -25.16 -14.33 0.20
CA ILE A 71 -23.74 -14.63 0.44
C ILE A 71 -23.15 -13.51 1.27
N GLY A 72 -22.49 -13.86 2.38
CA GLY A 72 -21.82 -12.92 3.27
C GLY A 72 -20.36 -13.33 3.50
N VAL A 73 -19.50 -12.34 3.60
CA VAL A 73 -18.07 -12.48 3.94
C VAL A 73 -17.76 -11.59 5.14
N LEU A 74 -16.95 -12.13 6.04
CA LEU A 74 -16.28 -11.40 7.11
C LEU A 74 -14.77 -11.51 6.88
N VAL A 75 -14.06 -10.39 6.92
CA VAL A 75 -12.60 -10.33 6.80
C VAL A 75 -12.04 -9.57 7.97
N GLU A 76 -11.09 -10.16 8.68
CA GLU A 76 -10.26 -9.46 9.65
C GLU A 76 -8.96 -9.02 8.96
N ILE A 77 -8.66 -7.71 9.03
CA ILE A 77 -7.38 -7.17 8.57
C ILE A 77 -6.72 -6.42 9.72
N ASN A 78 -5.58 -6.96 10.17
CA ASN A 78 -4.82 -6.39 11.28
C ASN A 78 -3.76 -5.38 10.82
N THR A 79 -3.39 -4.48 11.73
CA THR A 79 -2.35 -3.47 11.60
C THR A 79 -1.69 -3.21 12.98
N GLU A 80 -0.58 -2.48 12.99
CA GLU A 80 0.20 -2.23 14.22
C GLU A 80 -0.49 -1.23 15.17
N THR A 81 -1.32 -0.31 14.67
CA THR A 81 -1.92 0.77 15.47
C THR A 81 -3.39 1.05 15.13
N ASP A 82 -4.14 1.52 16.11
CA ASP A 82 -5.55 1.88 15.95
C ASP A 82 -5.74 3.09 15.00
N PHE A 83 -4.79 4.02 14.97
CA PHE A 83 -4.79 5.16 14.04
C PHE A 83 -4.77 4.70 12.58
N ALA A 84 -3.99 3.65 12.26
CA ALA A 84 -3.98 3.09 10.92
C ALA A 84 -5.32 2.38 10.61
N ALA A 85 -5.89 1.65 11.57
CA ALA A 85 -7.17 0.97 11.42
C ALA A 85 -8.36 1.94 11.19
N LYS A 86 -8.25 3.17 11.74
CA LYS A 86 -9.26 4.23 11.58
C LYS A 86 -9.09 5.04 10.29
N ASN A 87 -7.99 4.87 9.55
CA ASN A 87 -7.74 5.58 8.31
C ASN A 87 -8.74 5.13 7.21
N GLU A 88 -9.27 6.10 6.45
CA GLU A 88 -10.27 5.84 5.41
C GLU A 88 -9.75 4.95 4.28
N GLU A 89 -8.49 5.13 3.86
CA GLU A 89 -7.85 4.29 2.84
C GLU A 89 -7.70 2.85 3.32
N PHE A 90 -7.38 2.64 4.60
CA PHE A 90 -7.28 1.29 5.19
C PHE A 90 -8.64 0.58 5.23
N ARG A 91 -9.71 1.32 5.58
CA ARG A 91 -11.08 0.78 5.57
C ARG A 91 -11.57 0.48 4.16
N ALA A 92 -11.29 1.37 3.20
CA ALA A 92 -11.58 1.13 1.80
C ALA A 92 -10.88 -0.12 1.29
N PHE A 93 -9.59 -0.28 1.61
CA PHE A 93 -8.83 -1.49 1.30
C PHE A 93 -9.48 -2.76 1.87
N ALA A 94 -9.87 -2.76 3.16
CA ALA A 94 -10.52 -3.93 3.76
C ALA A 94 -11.85 -4.29 3.08
N LYS A 95 -12.64 -3.29 2.69
CA LYS A 95 -13.87 -3.48 1.93
C LYS A 95 -13.61 -4.04 0.54
N ASP A 96 -12.61 -3.53 -0.17
CA ASP A 96 -12.24 -4.04 -1.49
C ASP A 96 -11.81 -5.51 -1.42
N ILE A 97 -11.07 -5.91 -0.38
CA ILE A 97 -10.74 -7.31 -0.13
C ILE A 97 -11.99 -8.14 0.12
N ALA A 98 -12.90 -7.70 0.98
CA ALA A 98 -14.15 -8.41 1.27
C ALA A 98 -15.01 -8.60 0.00
N MET A 99 -15.09 -7.57 -0.85
CA MET A 99 -15.76 -7.65 -2.15
C MET A 99 -15.07 -8.61 -3.12
N GLN A 100 -13.74 -8.58 -3.18
CA GLN A 100 -12.96 -9.45 -4.06
C GLN A 100 -13.08 -10.93 -3.70
N ILE A 101 -13.26 -11.26 -2.41
CA ILE A 101 -13.51 -12.65 -1.99
C ILE A 101 -14.84 -13.17 -2.54
N LEU A 102 -15.87 -12.32 -2.65
CA LEU A 102 -17.17 -12.69 -3.20
C LEU A 102 -17.24 -12.66 -4.73
N SER A 103 -16.25 -12.09 -5.42
CA SER A 103 -16.18 -12.05 -6.88
C SER A 103 -15.43 -13.24 -7.49
N LEU A 104 -14.79 -14.08 -6.66
CA LEU A 104 -14.13 -15.34 -7.01
C LEU A 104 -15.11 -16.52 -6.87
#